data_AF-A0A6S7FZV5-F1
#
_entry.id   AF-A0A6S7FZV5-F1
#
_cell.length_a   1.000
_cell.length_b   1.000
_cell.length_c   1.000
_cell.angle_alpha   90.00
_cell.angle_beta   90.00
_cell.angle_gamma   90.00
#
_symmetry.space_group_name_H-M   'P 1'
#
loop_
_entity.id
_entity.type
_entity.pdbx_description
1 polymer ?
#
loop_
_entity_poly.entity_id
_entity_poly.type
_entity_poly.pdbx_seq_one_letter_code
_entity_poly.pdbx_strand_id
1 'polypeptide(L)'
;MVNDLQCGSGRNWKFVDDVTISEGLLRNGEPSVIQSDLTSIATWASNNLIKLNAKKCKEMQICFFRNKPELPHLCVEDQILECVSSHKVLGLIIQDDLKWNEHISMIVTKASKRLHILRVLRRGGIPPHDLITIYYALIRSTLEYCCTVWHCGLPMYLSEQVEKIQKRALRIILPGRSYGEAQEMLQCPRLDISRGELCEKTMKNIALGSRLSSLLTLTSENEHVYNLRNFKQFASFKCRTDRFVDSVLCNLKHLKANKSTGLDAIPAKILKLAAHIIAPSLTYIFNLSLQSGIYVNDWKRARVIPIFKSEDKSKCENYRPISILSIVSKVFEKGVFRQVYTYVNESNLLSKYQSGFSATTLNLISPH
;
A
#
# COMPACT_ATOMS: atom_id res chain seq x y z
N MET A 1 -9.08 24.87 34.40
CA MET A 1 -9.01 23.39 34.19
C MET A 1 -8.22 23.15 32.89
N VAL A 2 -7.53 22.02 32.66
CA VAL A 2 -6.78 21.76 31.40
C VAL A 2 -7.64 21.96 30.14
N ASN A 3 -8.96 21.82 30.28
CA ASN A 3 -9.95 22.13 29.25
C ASN A 3 -9.86 23.55 28.68
N ASP A 4 -9.37 24.54 29.44
CA ASP A 4 -9.31 25.96 29.03
C ASP A 4 -8.09 26.29 28.15
N LEU A 5 -7.16 25.36 27.99
CA LEU A 5 -5.95 25.54 27.15
C LEU A 5 -6.31 25.62 25.66
N GLN A 6 -6.47 26.81 25.09
CA GLN A 6 -6.60 26.99 23.65
C GLN A 6 -5.21 27.11 23.03
N CYS A 7 -4.91 26.29 22.02
CA CYS A 7 -3.69 26.41 21.22
C CYS A 7 -4.03 27.19 19.95
N GLY A 8 -3.13 28.06 19.50
CA GLY A 8 -3.44 29.08 18.49
C GLY A 8 -3.73 28.50 17.10
N SER A 9 -2.77 27.75 16.53
CA SER A 9 -2.78 27.36 15.11
C SER A 9 -2.89 25.86 14.85
N GLY A 10 -2.41 25.01 15.76
CA GLY A 10 -2.40 23.55 15.59
C GLY A 10 -3.69 22.83 16.01
N ARG A 11 -3.91 21.62 15.47
CA ARG A 11 -4.94 20.72 16.00
C ARG A 11 -4.46 20.18 17.35
N ASN A 12 -5.28 20.35 18.39
CA ASN A 12 -5.01 19.83 19.73
C ASN A 12 -6.06 18.78 20.13
N TRP A 13 -5.60 17.75 20.85
CA TRP A 13 -6.48 16.78 21.51
C TRP A 13 -6.06 16.65 22.95
N LYS A 14 -7.04 16.54 23.83
CA LYS A 14 -6.83 16.48 25.28
C LYS A 14 -7.54 15.28 25.86
N PHE A 15 -6.88 14.63 26.80
CA PHE A 15 -7.49 13.60 27.62
C PHE A 15 -6.90 13.67 29.03
N VAL A 16 -7.66 14.24 29.96
CA VAL A 16 -7.21 14.50 31.34
C VAL A 16 -5.91 15.31 31.33
N ASP A 17 -4.79 14.73 31.74
CA ASP A 17 -3.47 15.37 31.80
C ASP A 17 -2.69 15.22 30.49
N ASP A 18 -3.09 14.31 29.61
CA ASP A 18 -2.43 14.06 28.33
C ASP A 18 -2.93 15.07 27.29
N VAL A 19 -2.03 15.94 26.84
CA VAL A 19 -2.27 16.89 25.74
C VAL A 19 -1.39 16.49 24.56
N THR A 20 -2.01 16.30 23.40
CA THR A 20 -1.31 16.05 22.14
C THR A 20 -1.55 17.23 21.20
N ILE A 21 -0.46 17.81 20.70
CA ILE A 21 -0.47 18.80 19.64
C ILE A 21 0.10 18.19 18.36
N SER A 22 -0.44 18.57 17.21
CA SER A 22 0.08 18.15 15.92
C SER A 22 0.05 19.29 14.92
N GLU A 23 1.06 19.33 14.06
CA GLU A 23 1.16 20.24 12.93
C GLU A 23 1.40 19.42 11.66
N GLY A 24 0.76 19.82 10.56
CA GLY A 24 0.99 19.24 9.24
C GLY A 24 1.82 20.19 8.38
N LEU A 25 3.04 19.80 8.02
CA LEU A 25 3.94 20.62 7.20
C LEU A 25 3.86 20.20 5.72
N LEU A 26 3.77 21.19 4.84
CA LEU A 26 3.86 21.00 3.39
C LEU A 26 5.32 21.19 2.93
N ARG A 27 5.74 20.46 1.89
CA ARG A 27 7.14 20.44 1.42
C ARG A 27 7.71 21.82 1.07
N ASN A 28 6.87 22.72 0.56
CA ASN A 28 7.21 24.11 0.24
C ASN A 28 6.30 25.09 1.01
N GLY A 29 5.81 24.66 2.18
CA GLY A 29 4.92 25.46 3.00
C GLY A 29 5.67 26.38 3.97
N GLU A 30 4.89 27.02 4.83
CA GLU A 30 5.39 27.82 5.94
C GLU A 30 6.25 26.98 6.90
N PRO A 31 7.22 27.62 7.59
CA PRO A 31 8.02 26.95 8.62
C PRO A 31 7.14 26.50 9.80
N SER A 32 7.64 25.54 10.56
CA SER A 32 6.94 24.98 11.71
C SER A 32 6.63 26.03 12.78
N VAL A 33 5.38 26.08 13.20
CA VAL A 33 4.85 26.96 14.27
C VAL A 33 4.69 26.18 15.58
N ILE A 34 4.91 24.85 15.59
CA ILE A 34 4.68 23.99 16.75
C ILE A 34 5.46 24.40 18.00
N GLN A 35 6.66 24.99 17.86
CA GLN A 35 7.43 25.51 19.00
C GLN A 35 6.75 26.74 19.65
N SER A 36 6.10 27.59 18.85
CA SER A 36 5.32 28.72 19.36
C SER A 36 4.08 28.23 20.13
N ASP A 37 3.40 27.23 19.59
CA ASP A 37 2.27 26.55 20.25
C ASP A 37 2.73 25.91 21.57
N LEU A 38 3.87 25.20 21.57
CA LEU A 38 4.45 24.60 22.77
C LEU A 38 4.84 25.63 23.84
N THR A 39 5.40 26.77 23.42
CA THR A 39 5.76 27.88 24.32
C THR A 39 4.51 28.52 24.92
N SER A 40 3.44 28.65 24.14
CA SER A 40 2.14 29.15 24.62
C SER A 40 1.54 28.21 25.67
N ILE A 41 1.66 26.90 25.46
CA ILE A 41 1.23 25.88 26.42
C ILE A 41 2.05 25.95 27.72
N ALA A 42 3.38 26.07 27.62
CA ALA A 42 4.24 26.20 28.79
C ALA A 42 3.94 27.48 29.60
N THR A 43 3.67 28.58 28.89
CA THR A 43 3.28 29.86 29.52
C THR A 43 1.93 29.74 30.22
N TRP A 44 0.93 29.14 29.58
CA TRP A 44 -0.37 28.89 30.19
C TRP A 44 -0.25 27.99 31.42
N ALA A 45 0.54 26.90 31.32
CA ALA A 45 0.75 25.98 32.44
C ALA A 45 1.36 26.71 33.64
N SER A 46 2.40 27.51 33.41
CA SER A 46 3.04 28.34 34.44
C SER A 46 2.06 29.32 35.10
N ASN A 47 1.24 30.00 34.31
CA ASN A 47 0.21 30.93 34.81
C ASN A 47 -0.87 30.23 35.64
N ASN A 48 -1.12 28.95 35.37
CA ASN A 48 -2.08 28.13 36.11
C ASN A 48 -1.42 27.27 37.19
N LEU A 49 -0.15 27.54 37.55
CA LEU A 49 0.61 26.82 38.57
C LEU A 49 0.76 25.31 38.27
N ILE A 50 0.75 24.94 36.99
CA ILE A 50 0.96 23.57 36.49
C ILE A 50 2.39 23.47 35.98
N LYS A 51 3.14 22.48 36.48
CA LYS A 51 4.50 22.19 36.02
C LYS A 51 4.49 21.13 34.93
N LEU A 52 5.04 21.45 33.76
CA LEU A 52 5.20 20.46 32.68
C LEU A 52 6.34 19.49 33.01
N ASN A 53 6.15 18.23 32.66
CA ASN A 53 7.19 17.21 32.81
C ASN A 53 7.86 16.97 31.47
N ALA A 54 8.91 17.74 31.17
CA ALA A 54 9.67 17.65 29.92
C ALA A 54 10.17 16.22 29.62
N LYS A 55 10.49 15.41 30.64
CA LYS A 55 10.89 14.00 30.44
C LYS A 55 9.76 13.10 29.92
N LYS A 56 8.50 13.44 30.24
CA LYS A 56 7.31 12.73 29.73
C LYS A 56 6.84 13.27 28.38
N CYS A 57 7.12 14.53 28.08
CA CYS A 57 6.89 15.10 26.75
C CYS A 57 7.82 14.45 25.73
N LYS A 58 7.27 13.98 24.63
CA LYS A 58 8.01 13.35 23.53
C LYS A 58 7.65 14.03 22.23
N GLU A 59 8.64 14.15 21.36
CA GLU A 59 8.45 14.56 19.97
C GLU A 59 8.38 13.32 19.08
N MET A 60 7.47 13.30 18.11
CA MET A 60 7.43 12.26 17.08
C MET A 60 7.26 12.91 15.72
N GLN A 61 8.15 12.57 14.80
CA GLN A 61 8.17 13.12 13.44
C GLN A 61 7.74 12.06 12.43
N ILE A 62 6.57 12.24 11.82
CA ILE A 62 6.06 11.35 10.77
C ILE A 62 6.39 11.95 9.40
N CYS A 63 7.35 11.35 8.68
CA CYS A 63 7.79 11.83 7.37
C CYS A 63 8.04 10.68 6.39
N PHE A 64 7.37 10.73 5.24
CA PHE A 64 7.46 9.72 4.18
C PHE A 64 8.36 10.15 3.00
N PHE A 65 9.00 11.32 3.08
CA PHE A 65 9.94 11.75 2.04
C PHE A 65 11.22 10.93 2.12
N ARG A 66 11.78 10.58 0.95
CA ARG A 66 13.08 9.88 0.86
C ARG A 66 14.20 10.66 1.52
N ASN A 67 14.20 11.98 1.32
CA ASN A 67 15.10 12.91 1.98
C ASN A 67 14.28 13.60 3.07
N LYS A 68 14.54 13.24 4.33
CA LYS A 68 13.87 13.86 5.47
C LYS A 68 14.36 15.31 5.61
N PRO A 69 13.47 16.29 5.78
CA PRO A 69 13.88 17.64 6.11
C PRO A 69 14.52 17.66 7.49
N GLU A 70 15.55 18.48 7.67
CA GLU A 70 16.07 18.80 9.01
C GLU A 70 15.12 19.81 9.65
N LEU A 71 14.47 19.38 10.73
CA LEU A 71 13.59 20.23 11.54
C LEU A 71 14.31 20.60 12.84
N PRO A 72 14.11 21.82 13.36
CA PRO A 72 14.68 22.23 14.63
C PRO A 72 14.12 21.36 15.76
N HIS A 73 14.96 21.08 16.76
CA HIS A 73 14.55 20.34 17.95
C HIS A 73 13.56 21.15 18.78
N LEU A 74 12.52 20.48 19.28
CA LEU A 74 11.54 21.12 20.17
C LEU A 74 12.05 21.18 21.60
N CYS A 75 11.76 22.29 22.28
CA CYS A 75 12.18 22.54 23.66
C CYS A 75 11.01 22.94 24.56
N VAL A 76 11.04 22.46 25.80
CA VAL A 76 10.13 22.88 26.89
C VAL A 76 10.98 23.28 28.09
N GLU A 77 10.83 24.49 28.61
CA GLU A 77 11.59 24.98 29.79
C GLU A 77 13.11 24.75 29.64
N ASP A 78 13.67 25.11 28.48
CA ASP A 78 15.08 24.92 28.08
C ASP A 78 15.56 23.46 27.98
N GLN A 79 14.67 22.48 28.10
CA GLN A 79 14.97 21.06 27.86
C GLN A 79 14.53 20.62 26.47
N ILE A 80 15.47 20.06 25.71
CA ILE A 80 15.20 19.44 24.42
C ILE A 80 14.34 18.20 24.62
N LEU A 81 13.23 18.11 23.88
CA LEU A 81 12.35 16.95 23.89
C LEU A 81 13.03 15.76 23.20
N GLU A 82 12.84 14.57 23.76
CA GLU A 82 13.29 13.34 23.13
C GLU A 82 12.43 13.04 21.90
N CYS A 83 13.08 12.95 20.73
CA CYS A 83 12.45 12.49 19.50
C CYS A 83 12.39 10.96 19.48
N VAL A 84 11.18 10.41 19.38
CA VAL A 84 10.92 8.96 19.46
C VAL A 84 10.29 8.43 18.17
N SER A 85 10.66 7.21 17.79
CA SER A 85 10.04 6.51 16.66
C SER A 85 8.72 5.82 17.03
N SER A 86 8.47 5.59 18.32
CA SER A 86 7.20 5.06 18.79
C SER A 86 6.80 5.64 20.14
N HIS A 87 5.50 5.85 20.33
CA HIS A 87 4.96 6.43 21.56
C HIS A 87 3.58 5.87 21.88
N LYS A 88 3.28 5.75 23.17
CA LYS A 88 2.01 5.22 23.65
C LYS A 88 1.04 6.36 23.98
N VAL A 89 -0.06 6.45 23.23
CA VAL A 89 -1.12 7.43 23.44
C VAL A 89 -2.42 6.70 23.82
N LEU A 90 -2.94 6.94 25.02
CA LEU A 90 -4.21 6.36 25.51
C LEU A 90 -4.35 4.83 25.34
N GLY A 91 -3.24 4.10 25.44
CA GLY A 91 -3.22 2.64 25.29
C GLY A 91 -2.94 2.13 23.88
N LEU A 92 -2.85 3.01 22.87
CA LEU A 92 -2.37 2.70 21.53
C LEU A 92 -0.87 3.00 21.43
N ILE A 93 -0.13 2.22 20.65
CA ILE A 93 1.26 2.58 20.29
C ILE A 93 1.20 3.08 18.85
N ILE A 94 1.67 4.30 18.64
CA ILE A 94 1.80 4.92 17.32
C ILE A 94 3.28 4.89 16.95
N GLN A 95 3.57 4.52 15.71
CA GLN A 95 4.93 4.50 15.15
C GLN A 95 5.07 5.63 14.12
N ASP A 96 6.27 6.18 13.98
CA ASP A 96 6.60 7.24 13.02
C ASP A 96 6.44 6.81 11.55
N ASP A 97 6.50 5.51 11.30
CA ASP A 97 6.24 4.88 10.00
C ASP A 97 4.77 4.47 9.79
N LEU A 98 3.89 4.79 10.75
CA LEU A 98 2.47 4.43 10.81
C LEU A 98 2.18 2.93 10.66
N LYS A 99 3.16 2.07 10.97
CA LYS A 99 2.91 0.63 11.11
C LYS A 99 2.34 0.32 12.49
N TRP A 100 1.76 -0.87 12.58
CA TRP A 100 1.09 -1.36 13.80
C TRP A 100 1.84 -2.51 14.48
N ASN A 101 3.06 -2.81 14.05
CA ASN A 101 3.83 -3.97 14.51
C ASN A 101 4.05 -3.95 16.02
N GLU A 102 4.51 -2.83 16.57
CA GLU A 102 4.76 -2.68 18.00
C GLU A 102 3.46 -2.73 18.81
N HIS A 103 2.41 -2.07 18.30
CA HIS A 103 1.10 -2.08 18.94
C HIS A 103 0.52 -3.50 19.03
N ILE A 104 0.54 -4.24 17.91
CA ILE A 104 0.05 -5.62 17.86
C ILE A 104 0.87 -6.53 18.77
N SER A 105 2.19 -6.39 18.78
CA SER A 105 3.06 -7.14 19.70
C SER A 105 2.70 -6.89 21.17
N MET A 106 2.45 -5.63 21.55
CA MET A 106 2.04 -5.27 22.90
C MET A 106 0.69 -5.90 23.29
N ILE A 107 -0.36 -5.76 22.47
CA ILE A 107 -1.69 -6.29 22.81
C ILE A 107 -1.70 -7.82 22.82
N VAL A 108 -0.99 -8.47 21.88
CA VAL A 108 -0.85 -9.93 21.80
C VAL A 108 -0.10 -10.47 23.02
N THR A 109 0.96 -9.79 23.44
CA THR A 109 1.71 -10.15 24.66
C THR A 109 0.85 -10.00 25.91
N LYS A 110 0.11 -8.88 26.03
CA LYS A 110 -0.79 -8.63 27.15
C LYS A 110 -1.92 -9.66 27.22
N ALA A 111 -2.55 -9.97 26.10
CA ALA A 111 -3.60 -10.98 26.01
C ALA A 111 -3.07 -12.41 26.24
N SER A 112 -1.87 -12.72 25.74
CA SER A 112 -1.23 -14.03 25.95
C SER A 112 -1.00 -14.34 27.43
N LYS A 113 -0.56 -13.34 28.22
CA LYS A 113 -0.38 -13.49 29.68
C LYS A 113 -1.71 -13.83 30.36
N ARG A 114 -2.82 -13.27 29.88
CA ARG A 114 -4.16 -13.50 30.42
C ARG A 114 -4.73 -14.88 30.08
N LEU A 115 -4.24 -15.58 29.05
CA LEU A 115 -4.69 -16.96 28.75
C LEU A 115 -4.48 -17.95 29.90
N HIS A 116 -3.54 -17.67 30.82
CA HIS A 116 -3.32 -18.52 31.99
C HIS A 116 -4.58 -18.63 32.85
N ILE A 117 -5.37 -17.55 32.98
CA ILE A 117 -6.59 -17.57 33.79
C ILE A 117 -7.58 -18.63 33.28
N LEU A 118 -7.75 -18.74 31.96
CA LEU A 118 -8.63 -19.73 31.35
C LEU A 118 -8.17 -21.17 31.66
N ARG A 119 -6.85 -21.40 31.70
CA ARG A 119 -6.30 -22.72 32.03
C ARG A 119 -6.59 -23.10 33.48
N VAL A 120 -6.39 -22.16 34.40
CA VAL A 120 -6.64 -22.38 35.85
C VAL A 120 -8.12 -22.65 36.09
N LEU A 121 -8.99 -21.81 35.53
CA LEU A 121 -10.44 -21.94 35.71
C LEU A 121 -11.00 -23.21 35.06
N ARG A 122 -10.48 -23.61 33.89
CA ARG A 122 -10.87 -24.88 33.26
C ARG A 122 -10.48 -26.08 34.12
N ARG A 123 -9.28 -26.08 34.71
CA ARG A 123 -8.85 -27.13 35.65
C ARG A 123 -9.71 -27.16 36.91
N GLY A 124 -10.22 -26.00 37.33
CA GLY A 124 -11.20 -25.88 38.42
C GLY A 124 -12.61 -26.35 38.07
N GLY A 125 -12.84 -26.90 36.87
CA GLY A 125 -14.13 -27.48 36.48
C GLY A 125 -15.16 -26.49 35.95
N ILE A 126 -14.80 -25.23 35.69
CA ILE A 126 -15.74 -24.24 35.15
C ILE A 126 -16.23 -24.67 33.76
N PRO A 127 -17.56 -24.59 33.51
CA PRO A 127 -18.13 -24.99 32.23
C PRO A 127 -17.70 -24.07 31.08
N PRO A 128 -17.67 -24.57 29.83
CA PRO A 128 -17.21 -23.80 28.66
C PRO A 128 -17.93 -22.47 28.44
N HIS A 129 -19.23 -22.42 28.72
CA HIS A 129 -20.06 -21.22 28.56
C HIS A 129 -19.62 -20.05 29.46
N ASP A 130 -19.20 -20.34 30.69
CA ASP A 130 -18.73 -19.28 31.60
C ASP A 130 -17.30 -18.87 31.25
N LEU A 131 -16.48 -19.82 30.78
CA LEU A 131 -15.12 -19.55 30.32
C LEU A 131 -15.10 -18.65 29.08
N ILE A 132 -16.06 -18.78 28.16
CA ILE A 132 -16.14 -17.89 27.00
C ILE A 132 -16.52 -16.46 27.43
N THR A 133 -17.40 -16.31 28.43
CA THR A 133 -17.71 -14.99 29.01
C THR A 133 -16.47 -14.33 29.60
N ILE A 134 -15.64 -15.10 30.33
CA ILE A 134 -14.37 -14.61 30.89
C ILE A 134 -13.36 -14.27 29.79
N TYR A 135 -13.32 -15.05 28.70
CA TYR A 135 -12.53 -14.74 27.52
C TYR A 135 -12.95 -13.40 26.91
N TYR A 136 -14.25 -13.17 26.71
CA TYR A 136 -14.76 -11.90 26.19
C TYR A 136 -14.34 -10.72 27.08
N ALA A 137 -14.57 -10.85 28.39
CA ALA A 137 -14.33 -9.78 29.35
C ALA A 137 -12.84 -9.42 29.51
N LEU A 138 -11.95 -10.41 29.61
CA LEU A 138 -10.55 -10.18 29.99
C LEU A 138 -9.55 -10.24 28.85
N ILE A 139 -9.86 -10.98 27.78
CA ILE A 139 -8.89 -11.26 26.70
C ILE A 139 -9.34 -10.57 25.42
N ARG A 140 -10.54 -10.86 24.93
CA ARG A 140 -11.06 -10.29 23.68
C ARG A 140 -11.18 -8.78 23.74
N SER A 141 -11.69 -8.24 24.86
CA SER A 141 -11.72 -6.80 25.13
C SER A 141 -10.37 -6.10 24.95
N THR A 142 -9.26 -6.78 25.24
CA THR A 142 -7.90 -6.23 25.04
C THR A 142 -7.46 -6.28 23.58
N LEU A 143 -7.89 -7.30 22.84
CA LEU A 143 -7.57 -7.49 21.43
C LEU A 143 -8.45 -6.62 20.51
N GLU A 144 -9.59 -6.15 20.99
CA GLU A 144 -10.52 -5.28 20.25
C GLU A 144 -10.44 -3.81 20.70
N TYR A 145 -9.68 -3.52 21.75
CA TYR A 145 -9.49 -2.15 22.24
C TYR A 145 -8.97 -1.24 21.13
N CYS A 146 -9.71 -0.15 20.88
CA CYS A 146 -9.43 0.85 19.86
C CYS A 146 -9.21 0.27 18.44
N CYS A 147 -9.79 -0.87 18.11
CA CYS A 147 -9.60 -1.49 16.80
C CYS A 147 -10.08 -0.62 15.63
N THR A 148 -10.99 0.31 15.88
CA THR A 148 -11.44 1.33 14.93
C THR A 148 -10.31 2.16 14.33
N VAL A 149 -9.18 2.27 15.03
CA VAL A 149 -8.01 3.03 14.57
C VAL A 149 -7.06 2.17 13.74
N TRP A 150 -6.77 0.95 14.19
CA TRP A 150 -5.69 0.14 13.63
C TRP A 150 -6.14 -1.00 12.72
N HIS A 151 -7.39 -1.49 12.84
CA HIS A 151 -7.84 -2.71 12.16
C HIS A 151 -7.73 -2.62 10.64
N CYS A 152 -8.18 -1.51 10.04
CA CYS A 152 -8.15 -1.29 8.60
C CYS A 152 -6.72 -1.10 8.05
N GLY A 153 -5.75 -0.75 8.92
CA GLY A 153 -4.35 -0.59 8.56
C GLY A 153 -3.51 -1.84 8.75
N LEU A 154 -4.10 -2.99 9.14
CA LEU A 154 -3.34 -4.21 9.41
C LEU A 154 -3.06 -5.02 8.14
N PRO A 155 -1.79 -5.38 7.89
CA PRO A 155 -1.45 -6.47 6.99
C PRO A 155 -2.00 -7.81 7.51
N MET A 156 -2.27 -8.74 6.58
CA MET A 156 -2.82 -10.06 6.88
C MET A 156 -2.02 -10.81 7.97
N TYR A 157 -0.69 -10.74 7.93
CA TYR A 157 0.16 -11.43 8.89
C TYR A 157 -0.02 -10.91 10.34
N LEU A 158 -0.29 -9.62 10.53
CA LEU A 158 -0.58 -9.06 11.85
C LEU A 158 -2.00 -9.44 12.30
N SER A 159 -2.97 -9.44 11.38
CA SER A 159 -4.34 -9.89 11.68
C SER A 159 -4.34 -11.35 12.18
N GLU A 160 -3.60 -12.24 11.49
CA GLU A 160 -3.45 -13.64 11.91
C GLU A 160 -2.68 -13.80 13.23
N GLN A 161 -1.76 -12.89 13.57
CA GLN A 161 -1.10 -12.92 14.90
C GLN A 161 -2.11 -12.69 16.03
N VAL A 162 -3.05 -11.76 15.84
CA VAL A 162 -4.12 -11.52 16.81
C VAL A 162 -5.07 -12.72 16.87
N GLU A 163 -5.45 -13.26 15.71
CA GLU A 163 -6.34 -14.42 15.60
C GLU A 163 -5.78 -15.69 16.27
N LYS A 164 -4.44 -15.87 16.27
CA LYS A 164 -3.78 -16.96 17.00
C LYS A 164 -4.09 -16.95 18.50
N ILE A 165 -4.37 -15.80 19.11
CA ILE A 165 -4.75 -15.73 20.52
C ILE A 165 -6.16 -16.29 20.74
N GLN A 166 -7.11 -15.97 19.87
CA GLN A 166 -8.45 -16.58 19.92
C GLN A 166 -8.38 -18.10 19.70
N LYS A 167 -7.63 -18.55 18.68
CA LYS A 167 -7.41 -19.99 18.42
C LYS A 167 -6.85 -20.71 19.65
N ARG A 168 -5.90 -20.09 20.37
CA ARG A 168 -5.32 -20.63 21.61
C ARG A 168 -6.33 -20.64 22.76
N ALA A 169 -7.13 -19.58 22.92
CA ALA A 169 -8.17 -19.50 23.94
C ALA A 169 -9.23 -20.58 23.75
N LEU A 170 -9.79 -20.72 22.54
CA LEU A 170 -10.83 -21.71 22.26
C LEU A 170 -10.32 -23.14 22.44
N ARG A 171 -9.06 -23.43 22.09
CA ARG A 171 -8.43 -24.73 22.35
C ARG A 171 -8.31 -25.06 23.84
N ILE A 172 -8.16 -24.05 24.71
CA ILE A 172 -8.16 -24.25 26.17
C ILE A 172 -9.57 -24.55 26.68
N ILE A 173 -10.58 -23.84 26.14
CA ILE A 173 -11.97 -23.97 26.58
C ILE A 173 -12.57 -25.32 26.10
N LEU A 174 -12.38 -25.66 24.83
CA LEU A 174 -12.88 -26.87 24.18
C LEU A 174 -11.72 -27.68 23.58
N PRO A 175 -11.01 -28.48 24.39
CA PRO A 175 -9.92 -29.32 23.89
C PRO A 175 -10.44 -30.38 22.91
N GLY A 176 -9.66 -30.67 21.86
CA GLY A 176 -9.96 -31.70 20.86
C GLY A 176 -10.99 -31.30 19.79
N ARG A 177 -11.52 -30.08 19.82
CA ARG A 177 -12.38 -29.54 18.76
C ARG A 177 -11.57 -28.74 17.74
N SER A 178 -12.04 -28.74 16.49
CA SER A 178 -11.50 -27.87 15.46
C SER A 178 -11.83 -26.41 15.77
N TYR A 179 -11.13 -25.48 15.12
CA TYR A 179 -11.39 -24.06 15.35
C TYR A 179 -12.83 -23.68 14.97
N GLY A 180 -13.31 -24.12 13.81
CA GLY A 180 -14.69 -23.84 13.35
C GLY A 180 -15.75 -24.41 14.27
N GLU A 181 -15.62 -25.67 14.70
CA GLU A 181 -16.55 -26.29 15.65
C GLU A 181 -16.63 -25.50 16.97
N ALA A 182 -15.48 -25.09 17.51
CA ALA A 182 -15.44 -24.33 18.75
C ALA A 182 -16.09 -22.95 18.60
N GLN A 183 -16.01 -22.33 17.42
CA GLN A 183 -16.66 -21.06 17.13
C GLN A 183 -18.18 -21.20 17.09
N GLU A 184 -18.70 -22.25 16.45
CA GLU A 184 -20.14 -22.52 16.38
C GLU A 184 -20.71 -22.85 17.77
N MET A 185 -20.07 -23.75 18.51
CA MET A 185 -20.52 -24.17 19.84
C MET A 185 -20.55 -23.03 20.87
N LEU A 186 -19.59 -22.10 20.80
CA LEU A 186 -19.46 -20.99 21.74
C LEU A 186 -20.00 -19.67 21.21
N GLN A 187 -20.60 -19.66 20.00
CA GLN A 187 -21.04 -18.45 19.29
C GLN A 187 -19.96 -17.36 19.28
N CYS A 188 -18.72 -17.77 18.97
CA CYS A 188 -17.54 -16.91 19.01
C CYS A 188 -17.04 -16.61 17.59
N PRO A 189 -17.47 -15.49 16.96
CA PRO A 189 -17.00 -15.14 15.63
C PRO A 189 -15.50 -14.84 15.64
N ARG A 190 -14.89 -14.91 14.46
CA ARG A 190 -13.48 -14.54 14.27
C ARG A 190 -13.23 -13.09 14.69
N LEU A 191 -12.02 -12.78 15.16
CA LEU A 191 -11.73 -11.43 15.62
C LEU A 191 -11.64 -10.43 14.46
N ASP A 192 -11.23 -10.87 13.27
CA ASP A 192 -11.22 -10.01 12.08
C ASP A 192 -12.63 -9.52 11.72
N ILE A 193 -13.61 -10.41 11.69
CA ILE A 193 -15.02 -10.08 11.43
C ILE A 193 -15.55 -9.11 12.48
N SER A 194 -15.39 -9.45 13.77
CA SER A 194 -15.89 -8.63 14.88
C SER A 194 -15.30 -7.22 14.93
N ARG A 195 -13.99 -7.09 14.71
CA ARG A 195 -13.34 -5.78 14.61
C ARG A 195 -13.83 -5.00 13.39
N GLY A 196 -14.05 -5.68 12.27
CA GLY A 196 -14.61 -5.08 11.05
C GLY A 196 -16.00 -4.48 11.29
N GLU A 197 -16.89 -5.23 11.95
CA GLU A 197 -18.22 -4.76 12.34
C GLU A 197 -18.14 -3.53 13.28
N LEU A 198 -17.22 -3.54 14.24
CA LEU A 198 -17.02 -2.40 15.15
C LEU A 198 -16.51 -1.16 14.40
N CYS A 199 -15.60 -1.32 13.44
CA CYS A 199 -15.15 -0.25 12.55
C CYS A 199 -16.31 0.32 11.73
N GLU A 200 -17.11 -0.54 11.09
CA GLU A 200 -18.24 -0.13 10.26
C GLU A 200 -19.29 0.61 11.09
N LYS A 201 -19.67 0.06 12.25
CA LYS A 201 -20.60 0.71 13.19
C LYS A 201 -20.10 2.09 13.61
N THR A 202 -18.81 2.20 13.91
CA THR A 202 -18.19 3.47 14.29
C THR A 202 -18.27 4.46 13.13
N MET A 203 -17.86 4.07 11.92
CA MET A 203 -17.92 4.98 10.78
C MET A 203 -19.33 5.41 10.40
N LYS A 204 -20.32 4.52 10.47
CA LYS A 204 -21.74 4.88 10.26
C LYS A 204 -22.19 5.94 11.27
N ASN A 205 -21.85 5.76 12.56
CA ASN A 205 -22.17 6.76 13.58
C ASN A 205 -21.49 8.09 13.31
N ILE A 206 -20.24 8.09 12.81
CA ILE A 206 -19.53 9.31 12.46
C ILE A 206 -20.22 10.03 11.29
N ALA A 207 -20.58 9.30 10.24
CA ALA A 207 -21.26 9.83 9.07
C ALA A 207 -22.65 10.40 9.38
N LEU A 208 -23.36 9.84 10.36
CA LEU A 208 -24.68 10.30 10.80
C LEU A 208 -24.63 11.54 11.72
N GLY A 209 -23.47 12.18 11.87
CA GLY A 209 -23.34 13.45 12.60
C GLY A 209 -22.87 13.33 14.06
N SER A 210 -22.06 12.31 14.39
CA SER A 210 -21.42 12.28 15.71
C SER A 210 -20.50 13.49 15.95
N ARG A 211 -20.04 13.68 17.19
CA ARG A 211 -19.00 14.68 17.55
C ARG A 211 -17.69 14.54 16.76
N LEU A 212 -17.46 13.40 16.13
CA LEU A 212 -16.28 13.11 15.33
C LEU A 212 -16.49 13.38 13.83
N SER A 213 -17.69 13.84 13.41
CA SER A 213 -17.98 14.13 11.99
C SER A 213 -17.02 15.17 11.43
N SER A 214 -16.62 16.15 12.25
CA SER A 214 -15.64 17.19 11.93
C SER A 214 -14.22 16.65 11.66
N LEU A 215 -13.91 15.41 12.07
CA LEU A 215 -12.64 14.76 11.74
C LEU A 215 -12.62 14.19 10.32
N LEU A 216 -13.79 13.94 9.72
CA LEU A 216 -13.91 13.44 8.34
C LEU A 216 -13.90 14.56 7.29
N THR A 217 -14.12 15.82 7.70
CA THR A 217 -13.95 17.02 6.87
C THR A 217 -12.47 17.34 6.59
N LEU A 218 -11.71 16.31 6.19
CA LEU A 218 -10.45 16.41 5.46
C LEU A 218 -10.67 16.33 3.95
N THR A 219 -11.91 16.49 3.46
CA THR A 219 -12.09 17.03 2.11
C THR A 219 -11.71 18.49 2.19
N SER A 220 -10.48 18.79 1.79
CA SER A 220 -10.01 20.16 1.62
C SER A 220 -11.08 21.00 0.93
N GLU A 221 -11.38 22.18 1.45
CA GLU A 221 -12.10 23.22 0.70
C GLU A 221 -11.37 23.58 -0.61
N ASN A 222 -10.11 23.13 -0.77
CA ASN A 222 -9.52 22.92 -2.08
C ASN A 222 -10.16 21.70 -2.75
N GLU A 223 -11.37 21.89 -3.27
CA GLU A 223 -11.85 21.15 -4.44
C GLU A 223 -10.88 21.43 -5.60
N HIS A 224 -9.71 20.78 -5.60
CA HIS A 224 -8.98 20.59 -6.83
C HIS A 224 -9.72 19.50 -7.61
N VAL A 225 -10.86 19.87 -8.20
CA VAL A 225 -11.51 19.11 -9.25
C VAL A 225 -10.61 19.22 -10.48
N TYR A 226 -9.54 18.42 -10.51
CA TYR A 226 -8.89 18.13 -11.78
C TYR A 226 -9.57 16.90 -12.36
N ASN A 227 -10.11 17.07 -13.56
CA ASN A 227 -10.76 15.99 -14.28
C ASN A 227 -9.70 14.93 -14.64
N LEU A 228 -9.68 13.81 -13.91
CA LEU A 228 -8.86 12.63 -14.24
C LEU A 228 -9.19 12.06 -15.63
N ARG A 229 -10.39 12.41 -16.15
CA ARG A 229 -10.89 12.02 -17.46
C ARG A 229 -11.49 13.24 -18.15
N ASN A 230 -10.64 14.11 -18.70
CA ASN A 230 -11.11 14.95 -19.79
C ASN A 230 -11.55 14.02 -20.92
N PHE A 231 -12.84 14.05 -21.26
CA PHE A 231 -13.37 13.40 -22.46
C PHE A 231 -12.81 14.15 -23.67
N LYS A 232 -11.52 13.95 -23.96
CA LYS A 232 -10.94 14.40 -25.21
C LYS A 232 -11.67 13.62 -26.28
N GLN A 233 -12.42 14.32 -27.13
CA GLN A 233 -12.97 13.73 -28.33
C GLN A 233 -11.78 13.33 -29.21
N PHE A 234 -11.38 12.06 -29.12
CA PHE A 234 -10.23 11.56 -29.85
C PHE A 234 -10.59 11.54 -31.33
N ALA A 235 -9.79 12.22 -32.15
CA ALA A 235 -9.87 12.06 -33.60
C ALA A 235 -9.66 10.56 -33.90
N SER A 236 -10.55 9.96 -34.70
CA SER A 236 -10.48 8.52 -34.98
C SER A 236 -9.08 8.14 -35.46
N PHE A 237 -8.44 7.20 -34.74
CA PHE A 237 -7.11 6.71 -35.10
C PHE A 237 -7.21 5.97 -36.44
N LYS A 238 -6.81 6.64 -37.53
CA LYS A 238 -6.67 5.99 -38.84
C LYS A 238 -5.30 5.30 -38.89
N CYS A 239 -5.29 3.99 -38.70
CA CYS A 239 -4.11 3.17 -38.90
C CYS A 239 -3.62 3.34 -40.35
N ARG A 240 -2.38 3.84 -40.53
CA ARG A 240 -1.81 4.08 -41.87
C ARG A 240 -1.18 2.78 -42.36
N THR A 241 -1.97 1.92 -42.97
CA THR A 241 -1.57 0.61 -43.51
C THR A 241 -0.52 0.70 -44.62
N ASP A 242 -0.49 1.83 -45.35
CA ASP A 242 0.44 2.05 -46.48
C ASP A 242 1.88 2.30 -46.01
N ARG A 243 2.07 2.79 -44.76
CA ARG A 243 3.41 3.01 -44.15
C ARG A 243 4.07 1.73 -43.63
N PHE A 244 3.38 0.59 -43.62
CA PHE A 244 3.97 -0.65 -43.10
C PHE A 244 4.98 -1.27 -44.07
N VAL A 245 4.85 -1.08 -45.38
CA VAL A 245 5.71 -1.72 -46.40
C VAL A 245 7.19 -1.45 -46.12
N ASP A 246 7.59 -0.18 -45.99
CA ASP A 246 8.98 0.19 -45.70
C ASP A 246 9.37 -0.09 -44.24
N SER A 247 8.41 -0.03 -43.33
CA SER A 247 8.66 -0.26 -41.90
C SER A 247 8.94 -1.72 -41.58
N VAL A 248 8.30 -2.70 -42.26
CA VAL A 248 8.56 -4.13 -42.06
C VAL A 248 9.94 -4.49 -42.58
N LEU A 249 10.24 -4.09 -43.83
CA LEU A 249 11.55 -4.33 -44.43
C LEU A 249 12.67 -3.71 -43.59
N CYS A 250 12.50 -2.46 -43.15
CA CYS A 250 13.46 -1.78 -42.28
C CYS A 250 13.60 -2.50 -40.93
N ASN A 251 12.50 -2.88 -40.27
CA ASN A 251 12.56 -3.59 -38.99
C ASN A 251 13.25 -4.97 -39.12
N LEU A 252 13.02 -5.70 -40.21
CA LEU A 252 13.68 -6.98 -40.49
C LEU A 252 15.18 -6.82 -40.71
N LYS A 253 15.61 -5.82 -41.49
CA LYS A 253 17.03 -5.51 -41.71
C LYS A 253 17.77 -5.14 -40.43
N HIS A 254 17.11 -4.43 -39.52
CA HIS A 254 17.69 -4.00 -38.24
C HIS A 254 17.54 -5.04 -37.12
N LEU A 255 17.10 -6.28 -37.41
CA LEU A 255 17.11 -7.35 -36.42
C LEU A 255 18.54 -7.68 -35.97
N LYS A 256 18.71 -7.86 -34.66
CA LYS A 256 19.93 -8.45 -34.09
C LYS A 256 19.94 -9.94 -34.40
N ALA A 257 21.01 -10.43 -35.04
CA ALA A 257 21.07 -11.80 -35.55
C ALA A 257 21.12 -12.87 -34.45
N ASN A 258 21.56 -12.51 -33.24
CA ASN A 258 21.71 -13.38 -32.07
C ASN A 258 20.43 -13.50 -31.22
N LYS A 259 19.26 -13.06 -31.71
CA LYS A 259 18.02 -13.22 -30.96
C LYS A 259 17.59 -14.68 -30.89
N SER A 260 17.13 -15.08 -29.71
CA SER A 260 16.52 -16.39 -29.47
C SER A 260 15.27 -16.60 -30.34
N THR A 261 15.11 -17.82 -30.84
CA THR A 261 13.98 -18.22 -31.68
C THR A 261 12.71 -18.44 -30.87
N GLY A 262 11.55 -18.24 -31.50
CA GLY A 262 10.26 -18.58 -30.92
C GLY A 262 9.96 -20.08 -31.04
N LEU A 263 8.69 -20.45 -30.85
CA LEU A 263 8.20 -21.82 -31.08
C LEU A 263 8.25 -22.23 -32.55
N ASP A 264 8.29 -21.26 -33.46
CA ASP A 264 8.44 -21.45 -34.90
C ASP A 264 9.85 -21.92 -35.31
N ALA A 265 10.82 -21.89 -34.38
CA ALA A 265 12.23 -22.21 -34.62
C ALA A 265 12.90 -21.36 -35.72
N ILE A 266 12.31 -20.24 -36.13
CA ILE A 266 12.85 -19.39 -37.21
C ILE A 266 13.90 -18.43 -36.63
N PRO A 267 15.19 -18.51 -37.03
CA PRO A 267 16.23 -17.58 -36.59
C PRO A 267 16.07 -16.17 -37.14
N ALA A 268 16.39 -15.16 -36.32
CA ALA A 268 16.40 -13.77 -36.73
C ALA A 268 17.35 -13.50 -37.92
N LYS A 269 18.45 -14.27 -38.00
CA LYS A 269 19.39 -14.23 -39.12
C LYS A 269 18.71 -14.57 -40.46
N ILE A 270 17.85 -15.59 -40.49
CA ILE A 270 17.14 -16.01 -41.71
C ILE A 270 16.16 -14.92 -42.13
N LEU A 271 15.36 -14.41 -41.18
CA LEU A 271 14.41 -13.32 -41.46
C LEU A 271 15.09 -12.04 -41.96
N LYS A 272 16.30 -11.75 -41.46
CA LYS A 272 17.11 -10.62 -41.90
C LYS A 272 17.67 -10.80 -43.32
N LEU A 273 18.15 -12.00 -43.66
CA LEU A 273 18.65 -12.31 -45.01
C LEU A 273 17.53 -12.33 -46.05
N ALA A 274 16.38 -12.93 -45.70
CA ALA A 274 15.22 -13.02 -46.57
C ALA A 274 14.32 -11.78 -46.53
N ALA A 275 14.73 -10.70 -45.86
CA ALA A 275 13.88 -9.55 -45.54
C ALA A 275 13.18 -8.95 -46.77
N HIS A 276 13.90 -8.84 -47.90
CA HIS A 276 13.37 -8.32 -49.16
C HIS A 276 12.26 -9.19 -49.76
N ILE A 277 12.32 -10.50 -49.55
CA ILE A 277 11.38 -11.47 -50.11
C ILE A 277 10.13 -11.58 -49.22
N ILE A 278 10.32 -11.61 -47.91
CA ILE A 278 9.23 -11.88 -46.95
C ILE A 278 8.47 -10.63 -46.52
N ALA A 279 9.08 -9.44 -46.63
CA ALA A 279 8.46 -8.19 -46.18
C ALA A 279 7.09 -7.90 -46.84
N PRO A 280 6.89 -8.12 -48.15
CA PRO A 280 5.57 -7.92 -48.78
C PRO A 280 4.49 -8.83 -48.18
N SER A 281 4.77 -10.12 -48.03
CA SER A 281 3.83 -11.10 -47.47
C SER A 281 3.51 -10.82 -46.01
N LEU A 282 4.53 -10.48 -45.20
CA LEU A 282 4.32 -10.10 -43.80
C LEU A 282 3.52 -8.80 -43.68
N THR A 283 3.79 -7.82 -44.55
CA THR A 283 3.03 -6.57 -44.59
C THR A 283 1.56 -6.82 -44.89
N TYR A 284 1.27 -7.68 -45.86
CA TYR A 284 -0.09 -8.08 -46.17
C TYR A 284 -0.81 -8.69 -44.95
N ILE A 285 -0.16 -9.66 -44.28
CA ILE A 285 -0.73 -10.32 -43.08
C ILE A 285 -0.92 -9.32 -41.94
N PHE A 286 0.03 -8.41 -41.71
CA PHE A 286 -0.05 -7.38 -40.68
C PHE A 286 -1.22 -6.43 -40.93
N ASN A 287 -1.39 -5.97 -42.18
CA ASN A 287 -2.51 -5.11 -42.55
C ASN A 287 -3.85 -5.83 -42.42
N LEU A 288 -3.93 -7.11 -42.80
CA LEU A 288 -5.13 -7.91 -42.63
C LEU A 288 -5.49 -8.10 -41.14
N SER A 289 -4.49 -8.34 -40.29
CA SER A 289 -4.68 -8.44 -38.83
C SER A 289 -5.22 -7.13 -38.23
N LEU A 290 -4.71 -5.98 -38.68
CA LEU A 290 -5.16 -4.67 -38.22
C LEU A 290 -6.57 -4.32 -38.71
N GLN A 291 -6.89 -4.63 -39.97
CA GLN A 291 -8.20 -4.37 -40.56
C GLN A 291 -9.30 -5.25 -39.97
N SER A 292 -9.00 -6.53 -39.73
CA SER A 292 -9.96 -7.48 -39.13
C SER A 292 -10.05 -7.36 -37.61
N GLY A 293 -9.09 -6.71 -36.95
CA GLY A 293 -8.95 -6.72 -35.49
C GLY A 293 -8.55 -8.09 -34.92
N ILE A 294 -8.17 -9.05 -35.77
CA ILE A 294 -7.82 -10.42 -35.37
C ILE A 294 -6.30 -10.55 -35.33
N TYR A 295 -5.77 -10.83 -34.14
CA TYR A 295 -4.34 -11.14 -33.95
C TYR A 295 -4.06 -12.62 -34.19
N VAL A 296 -3.01 -12.92 -34.98
CA VAL A 296 -2.62 -14.29 -35.37
C VAL A 296 -2.33 -15.15 -34.13
N ASN A 297 -3.05 -16.26 -33.97
CA ASN A 297 -2.95 -17.12 -32.78
C ASN A 297 -1.54 -17.69 -32.57
N ASP A 298 -0.82 -18.01 -33.63
CA ASP A 298 0.56 -18.52 -33.55
C ASP A 298 1.53 -17.51 -32.93
N TRP A 299 1.29 -16.22 -33.11
CA TRP A 299 2.11 -15.16 -32.53
C TRP A 299 1.80 -14.93 -31.05
N LYS A 300 0.66 -15.42 -30.54
CA LYS A 300 0.32 -15.35 -29.10
C LYS A 300 1.06 -16.40 -28.27
N ARG A 301 1.63 -17.42 -28.91
CA ARG A 301 2.28 -18.55 -28.22
C ARG A 301 3.76 -18.24 -27.99
N ALA A 302 4.23 -18.47 -26.76
CA ALA A 302 5.61 -18.24 -26.37
C ALA A 302 6.27 -19.52 -25.86
N ARG A 303 7.57 -19.67 -26.11
CA ARG A 303 8.40 -20.68 -25.44
C ARG A 303 8.90 -20.12 -24.13
N VAL A 304 8.52 -20.72 -23.00
CA VAL A 304 8.98 -20.29 -21.68
C VAL A 304 10.32 -20.96 -21.38
N ILE A 305 11.36 -20.15 -21.18
CA ILE A 305 12.68 -20.63 -20.76
C ILE A 305 12.99 -20.06 -19.37
N PRO A 306 13.24 -20.90 -18.36
CA PRO A 306 13.66 -20.44 -17.05
C PRO A 306 15.09 -19.91 -17.13
N ILE A 307 15.30 -18.65 -16.75
CA ILE A 307 16.64 -18.05 -16.61
C ILE A 307 16.97 -17.92 -15.13
N PHE A 308 18.11 -18.47 -14.74
CA PHE A 308 18.60 -18.42 -13.38
C PHE A 308 18.92 -16.97 -12.96
N LYS A 309 18.42 -16.56 -11.80
CA LYS A 309 18.60 -15.21 -11.24
C LYS A 309 19.83 -15.15 -10.33
N SER A 310 19.88 -15.98 -9.27
CA SER A 310 20.94 -16.01 -8.24
C SER A 310 20.70 -17.16 -7.24
N GLU A 311 21.69 -17.47 -6.39
CA GLU A 311 21.66 -18.46 -5.29
C GLU A 311 21.75 -19.95 -5.69
N ASP A 312 20.81 -20.78 -5.24
CA ASP A 312 20.82 -22.22 -5.40
C ASP A 312 20.05 -22.63 -6.66
N LYS A 313 20.73 -23.35 -7.57
CA LYS A 313 20.17 -23.84 -8.84
C LYS A 313 19.16 -24.98 -8.67
N SER A 314 19.08 -25.59 -7.49
CA SER A 314 18.11 -26.66 -7.21
C SER A 314 16.70 -26.15 -6.90
N LYS A 315 16.54 -24.85 -6.62
CA LYS A 315 15.25 -24.25 -6.23
C LYS A 315 14.59 -23.52 -7.40
N CYS A 316 13.33 -23.88 -7.69
CA CYS A 316 12.57 -23.30 -8.81
C CYS A 316 12.33 -21.77 -8.66
N GLU A 317 12.19 -21.28 -7.42
CA GLU A 317 11.97 -19.85 -7.10
C GLU A 317 13.13 -18.93 -7.56
N ASN A 318 14.31 -19.52 -7.76
CA ASN A 318 15.52 -18.80 -8.20
C ASN A 318 15.61 -18.63 -9.72
N TYR A 319 14.59 -19.06 -10.46
CA TYR A 319 14.50 -18.91 -11.91
C TYR A 319 13.38 -17.94 -12.29
N ARG A 320 13.66 -17.07 -13.26
CA ARG A 320 12.65 -16.21 -13.89
C ARG A 320 12.13 -16.89 -15.15
N PRO A 321 10.81 -17.07 -15.32
CA PRO A 321 10.27 -17.53 -16.59
C PRO A 321 10.40 -16.41 -17.63
N ILE A 322 11.14 -16.66 -18.71
CA ILE A 322 11.20 -15.74 -19.87
C ILE A 322 10.40 -16.32 -21.02
N SER A 323 9.37 -15.59 -21.43
CA SER A 323 8.55 -15.91 -22.59
C SER A 323 9.21 -15.43 -23.87
N ILE A 324 9.65 -16.36 -24.71
CA ILE A 324 10.24 -16.07 -26.02
C ILE A 324 9.15 -16.21 -27.09
N LEU A 325 8.61 -15.07 -27.50
CA LEU A 325 7.66 -14.94 -28.62
C LEU A 325 8.36 -15.03 -29.99
N SER A 326 7.59 -15.36 -31.03
CA SER A 326 8.03 -15.31 -32.43
C SER A 326 8.65 -13.95 -32.76
N ILE A 327 9.70 -13.95 -33.57
CA ILE A 327 10.35 -12.71 -34.00
C ILE A 327 9.41 -11.87 -34.88
N VAL A 328 8.54 -12.52 -35.65
CA VAL A 328 7.53 -11.86 -36.50
C VAL A 328 6.52 -11.09 -35.65
N SER A 329 6.04 -11.68 -34.55
CA SER A 329 5.20 -11.02 -33.52
C SER A 329 5.80 -9.70 -33.05
N LYS A 330 7.09 -9.72 -32.69
CA LYS A 330 7.81 -8.55 -32.18
C LYS A 330 7.98 -7.47 -33.26
N VAL A 331 8.13 -7.86 -34.52
CA VAL A 331 8.20 -6.93 -35.65
C VAL A 331 6.85 -6.25 -35.86
N PHE A 332 5.75 -7.01 -35.77
CA PHE A 332 4.39 -6.48 -35.82
C PHE A 332 4.12 -5.48 -34.68
N GLU A 333 4.35 -5.89 -33.42
CA GLU A 333 4.16 -5.05 -32.24
C GLU A 333 4.96 -3.75 -32.31
N LYS A 334 6.23 -3.82 -32.75
CA LYS A 334 7.08 -2.64 -32.93
C LYS A 334 6.52 -1.68 -33.99
N GLY A 335 5.95 -2.23 -35.07
CA GLY A 335 5.29 -1.44 -36.11
C GLY A 335 4.06 -0.71 -35.56
N VAL A 336 3.18 -1.43 -34.85
CA VAL A 336 1.97 -0.88 -34.23
C VAL A 336 2.33 0.17 -33.19
N PHE A 337 3.26 -0.14 -32.29
CA PHE A 337 3.74 0.78 -31.26
C PHE A 337 4.20 2.11 -31.86
N ARG A 338 4.98 2.06 -32.94
CA ARG A 338 5.46 3.28 -33.61
C ARG A 338 4.31 4.14 -34.10
N GLN A 339 3.27 3.55 -34.70
CA GLN A 339 2.11 4.31 -35.19
C GLN A 339 1.31 4.93 -34.05
N VAL A 340 1.02 4.15 -33.01
CA VAL A 340 0.27 4.62 -31.84
C VAL A 340 1.04 5.72 -31.11
N TYR A 341 2.34 5.52 -30.89
CA TYR A 341 3.20 6.47 -30.21
C TYR A 341 3.34 7.79 -31.00
N THR A 342 3.52 7.71 -32.32
CA THR A 342 3.53 8.89 -33.18
C THR A 342 2.21 9.66 -33.07
N TYR A 343 1.06 8.99 -33.18
CA TYR A 343 -0.25 9.63 -33.04
C TYR A 343 -0.44 10.29 -31.66
N VAL A 344 -0.05 9.60 -30.59
CA VAL A 344 -0.15 10.09 -29.20
C VAL A 344 0.69 11.36 -28.99
N ASN A 345 1.89 11.40 -29.58
CA ASN A 345 2.77 12.58 -29.53
C ASN A 345 2.26 13.73 -30.40
N GLU A 346 1.91 13.46 -31.66
CA GLU A 346 1.38 14.48 -32.59
C GLU A 346 0.08 15.11 -32.05
N SER A 347 -0.73 14.33 -31.33
CA SER A 347 -1.99 14.77 -30.72
C SER A 347 -1.83 15.40 -29.33
N ASN A 348 -0.59 15.60 -28.83
CA ASN A 348 -0.30 16.14 -27.48
C ASN A 348 -1.13 15.44 -26.38
N LEU A 349 -1.23 14.11 -26.44
CA LEU A 349 -2.01 13.33 -25.47
C LEU A 349 -1.20 12.98 -24.20
N LEU A 350 0.13 13.11 -24.24
CA LEU A 350 0.98 12.90 -23.08
C LEU A 350 1.00 14.15 -22.18
N SER A 351 0.94 13.94 -20.88
CA SER A 351 1.04 15.03 -19.90
C SER A 351 2.46 15.59 -19.84
N LYS A 352 2.60 16.91 -19.67
CA LYS A 352 3.89 17.59 -19.43
C LYS A 352 4.63 17.06 -18.20
N TYR A 353 3.93 16.40 -17.28
CA TYR A 353 4.48 15.88 -16.02
C TYR A 353 4.63 14.36 -16.00
N GLN A 354 4.46 13.67 -17.14
CA GLN A 354 4.59 12.22 -17.21
C GLN A 354 6.07 11.81 -17.20
N SER A 355 6.56 11.35 -16.05
CA SER A 355 7.96 10.94 -15.83
C SER A 355 8.24 9.47 -16.12
N GLY A 356 7.21 8.60 -16.21
CA GLY A 356 7.34 7.17 -16.52
C GLY A 356 6.77 6.79 -17.90
N PHE A 357 7.39 5.80 -18.56
CA PHE A 357 7.02 5.30 -19.91
C PHE A 357 7.10 6.33 -21.05
N SER A 358 7.84 7.42 -20.87
CA SER A 358 8.34 8.25 -21.97
C SER A 358 9.56 7.59 -22.62
N ALA A 359 9.86 7.89 -23.90
CA ALA A 359 10.99 7.29 -24.64
C ALA A 359 12.34 7.36 -23.89
N THR A 360 12.51 8.31 -22.98
CA THR A 360 13.71 8.48 -22.14
C THR A 360 13.86 7.39 -21.08
N THR A 361 12.77 6.76 -20.63
CA THR A 361 12.79 5.82 -19.48
C THR A 361 13.00 4.36 -19.92
N LEU A 362 12.73 4.02 -21.18
CA LEU A 362 12.82 2.63 -21.68
C LEU A 362 14.19 2.25 -22.24
N ASN A 363 15.08 3.21 -22.51
CA ASN A 363 16.48 2.91 -22.86
C ASN A 363 17.31 2.40 -21.66
N LEU A 364 16.79 2.50 -20.43
CA LEU A 364 17.40 1.97 -19.21
C LEU A 364 16.93 0.53 -18.87
N ILE A 365 16.06 -0.06 -19.69
CA ILE A 365 15.63 -1.46 -19.56
C ILE A 365 16.08 -2.24 -20.82
N SER A 366 17.38 -2.14 -21.14
CA SER A 366 18.10 -3.21 -21.83
C SER A 366 19.16 -3.73 -20.86
N PRO A 367 19.10 -5.01 -20.46
CA PRO A 367 20.19 -5.60 -19.70
C PRO A 367 21.43 -5.71 -20.59
N HIS A 368 22.60 -5.46 -19.99
CA HIS A 368 23.87 -5.94 -20.50
C HIS A 368 23.85 -7.43 -20.81
#